data_AF-A0A2V8D5Y7-F1
#
_entry.id   AF-A0A2V8D5Y7-F1
#
_cell.length_a   1.000
_cell.length_b   1.000
_cell.length_c   1.000
_cell.angle_alpha   90.00
_cell.angle_beta   90.00
_cell.angle_gamma   90.00
#
_symmetry.space_group_name_H-M   'P 1'
#
loop_
_entity.id
_entity.type
_entity.pdbx_description
1 polymer ?
#
loop_
_entity_poly.entity_id
_entity_poly.type
_entity_poly.pdbx_seq_one_letter_code
_entity_poly.pdbx_strand_id
1 'polypeptide(L)'
;MRALVEGLFPKERLLSYMRDFIAFEVTNEKITKKGAKYHQFFAVRKAAAKAVETHRAGTDRRLGVIWHTTGSGKSLSMGFLVGLLRRRPELENPSFVIQVDRTDLDDQLFDQFVAVRSLVGEVKHADSVEQLRDLLATSGGEVMDD
;
A
#
# COMPACT_ATOMS: atom_id res chain seq x y z
N MET A 1 -9.58 -19.73 21.51
CA MET A 1 -9.95 -20.23 20.17
C MET A 1 -11.11 -19.45 19.53
N ARG A 2 -12.19 -19.17 20.28
CA ARG A 2 -13.35 -18.39 19.80
C ARG A 2 -12.99 -17.06 19.10
N ALA A 3 -12.16 -16.22 19.72
CA ALA A 3 -11.74 -14.95 19.14
C ALA A 3 -10.94 -15.06 17.83
N LEU A 4 -10.21 -16.17 17.60
CA LEU A 4 -9.51 -16.42 16.33
C LEU A 4 -10.51 -16.78 15.22
N VAL A 5 -11.47 -17.66 15.55
CA VAL A 5 -12.49 -18.12 14.61
C VAL A 5 -13.43 -16.96 14.25
N GLU A 6 -14.06 -16.32 15.24
CA GLU A 6 -14.95 -15.18 15.03
C GLU A 6 -14.19 -13.93 14.54
N GLY A 7 -12.87 -13.89 14.75
CA GLY A 7 -11.97 -12.83 14.32
C GLY A 7 -11.58 -12.90 12.85
N LEU A 8 -11.39 -14.06 12.23
CA LEU A 8 -10.99 -14.16 10.83
C LEU A 8 -12.09 -14.72 9.91
N PHE A 9 -12.89 -15.67 10.40
CA PHE A 9 -13.82 -16.45 9.58
C PHE A 9 -15.17 -15.82 9.23
N PRO A 10 -15.58 -14.62 9.71
CA PRO A 10 -16.72 -13.95 9.09
C PRO A 10 -16.49 -13.83 7.58
N LYS A 11 -17.45 -14.32 6.78
CA LYS A 11 -17.31 -14.52 5.33
C LYS A 11 -16.69 -13.32 4.62
N GLU A 12 -17.21 -12.12 4.87
CA GLU A 12 -16.71 -10.89 4.25
C GLU A 12 -15.26 -10.57 4.62
N ARG A 13 -14.90 -10.82 5.87
CA ARG A 13 -13.55 -10.58 6.38
C ARG A 13 -12.55 -11.58 5.81
N LEU A 14 -12.92 -12.86 5.76
CA LEU A 14 -12.09 -13.91 5.17
C LEU A 14 -11.86 -13.64 3.68
N LEU A 15 -12.92 -13.30 2.93
CA LEU A 15 -12.81 -13.00 1.51
C LEU A 15 -11.97 -11.75 1.23
N SER A 16 -12.14 -10.69 2.02
CA SER A 16 -11.29 -9.49 1.92
C SER A 16 -9.84 -9.82 2.28
N TYR A 17 -9.60 -10.63 3.31
CA TYR A 17 -8.24 -11.04 3.67
C TYR A 17 -7.56 -11.81 2.54
N MET A 18 -8.24 -12.82 1.98
CA MET A 18 -7.72 -13.63 0.88
C MET A 18 -7.45 -12.83 -0.39
N ARG A 19 -8.31 -11.84 -0.68
CA ARG A 19 -8.20 -11.02 -1.90
C ARG A 19 -7.15 -9.92 -1.78
N ASP A 20 -7.14 -9.22 -0.66
CA ASP A 20 -6.44 -7.93 -0.54
C ASP A 20 -5.22 -7.97 0.38
N PHE A 21 -5.09 -8.99 1.25
CA PHE A 21 -4.10 -9.03 2.33
C PHE A 21 -3.15 -10.23 2.26
N ILE A 22 -2.96 -10.74 1.04
CA ILE A 22 -1.95 -11.72 0.70
C ILE A 22 -1.09 -11.12 -0.42
N ALA A 23 0.17 -10.82 -0.10
CA ALA A 23 1.15 -10.37 -1.07
C ALA A 23 1.95 -11.56 -1.62
N PHE A 24 2.23 -11.52 -2.92
CA PHE A 24 3.12 -12.45 -3.59
C PHE A 24 4.37 -11.68 -4.01
N GLU A 25 5.44 -11.83 -3.24
CA GLU A 25 6.74 -11.25 -3.54
C GLU A 25 7.46 -12.13 -4.56
N VAL A 26 7.94 -11.52 -5.64
CA VAL A 26 8.73 -12.18 -6.67
C VAL A 26 10.14 -11.61 -6.67
N THR A 27 11.14 -12.43 -6.36
CA THR A 27 12.55 -12.03 -6.35
C THR A 27 13.37 -13.16 -6.93
N ASN A 28 14.18 -12.90 -7.97
CA ASN A 28 15.00 -13.92 -8.65
C ASN A 28 14.21 -15.20 -8.98
N GLU A 29 13.03 -15.03 -9.58
CA GLU A 29 12.08 -16.10 -9.95
C GLU A 29 11.45 -16.88 -8.78
N LYS A 30 11.85 -16.60 -7.54
CA LYS A 30 11.27 -17.18 -6.34
C LYS A 30 10.04 -16.40 -5.89
N ILE A 31 8.94 -17.13 -5.68
CA ILE A 31 7.68 -16.56 -5.17
C ILE A 31 7.58 -16.81 -3.65
N THR A 32 7.45 -15.73 -2.88
CA THR A 32 7.18 -15.78 -1.43
C THR A 32 5.80 -15.22 -1.14
N LYS A 33 4.93 -16.02 -0.52
CA LYS A 33 3.59 -15.60 -0.12
C LYS A 33 3.61 -15.03 1.30
N LYS A 34 3.17 -13.79 1.50
CA LYS A 34 3.07 -13.14 2.82
C LYS A 34 1.64 -12.70 3.11
N GLY A 35 1.08 -13.21 4.21
CA GLY A 35 -0.22 -12.77 4.72
C GLY A 35 -0.07 -11.61 5.71
N ALA A 36 -1.00 -10.67 5.68
CA ALA A 36 -1.03 -9.57 6.64
C ALA A 36 -1.22 -10.07 8.08
N LYS A 37 -0.49 -9.48 9.02
CA LYS A 37 -0.75 -9.58 10.46
C LYS A 37 -2.03 -8.81 10.82
N TYR A 38 -2.60 -9.13 11.98
CA TYR A 38 -3.86 -8.51 12.43
C TYR A 38 -3.80 -6.96 12.41
N HIS A 39 -2.70 -6.37 12.92
CA HIS A 39 -2.55 -4.93 13.00
C HIS A 39 -2.46 -4.29 11.60
N GLN A 40 -1.80 -4.95 10.65
CA GLN A 40 -1.73 -4.50 9.25
C GLN A 40 -3.12 -4.54 8.62
N PHE A 41 -3.85 -5.65 8.79
CA PHE A 41 -5.21 -5.81 8.26
C PHE A 41 -6.16 -4.71 8.73
N PHE A 42 -6.25 -4.47 10.03
CA PHE A 42 -7.17 -3.48 10.57
C PHE A 42 -6.72 -2.04 10.32
N ALA A 43 -5.43 -1.73 10.47
CA ALA A 43 -4.92 -0.38 10.26
C ALA A 43 -5.08 0.07 8.80
N VAL A 44 -4.72 -0.79 7.85
CA VAL A 44 -4.82 -0.49 6.42
C VAL A 44 -6.27 -0.30 5.98
N ARG A 45 -7.20 -1.15 6.45
CA ARG A 45 -8.64 -0.96 6.15
C ARG A 45 -9.18 0.36 6.68
N LYS A 46 -8.78 0.74 7.91
CA LYS A 46 -9.18 2.02 8.51
C LYS A 46 -8.61 3.20 7.71
N ALA A 47 -7.34 3.13 7.32
CA ALA A 47 -6.69 4.16 6.51
C ALA A 47 -7.34 4.29 5.12
N ALA A 48 -7.64 3.17 4.47
CA ALA A 48 -8.29 3.17 3.16
C ALA A 48 -9.72 3.76 3.21
N ALA A 49 -10.50 3.40 4.23
CA ALA A 49 -11.83 3.98 4.44
C ALA A 49 -11.74 5.49 4.68
N LYS A 50 -10.79 5.94 5.50
CA LYS A 50 -10.59 7.37 5.75
C LYS A 50 -10.18 8.13 4.50
N ALA A 51 -9.32 7.55 3.66
CA ALA A 51 -8.91 8.16 2.39
C ALA A 51 -10.10 8.44 1.47
N VAL A 52 -11.00 7.47 1.31
CA VAL A 52 -12.21 7.62 0.49
C VAL A 52 -13.18 8.64 1.10
N GLU A 53 -13.40 8.60 2.41
CA GLU A 53 -14.25 9.57 3.13
C GLU A 53 -13.74 11.01 2.94
N THR A 54 -12.45 11.21 3.20
CA THR A 54 -11.76 12.49 3.08
C THR A 54 -11.77 13.03 1.65
N HIS A 55 -11.55 12.17 0.64
CA HIS A 55 -11.63 12.55 -0.76
C HIS A 55 -13.02 13.09 -1.13
N ARG A 56 -14.09 12.44 -0.66
CA ARG A 56 -15.48 12.84 -0.92
C ARG A 56 -15.91 14.12 -0.19
N ALA A 57 -15.33 14.40 0.99
CA ALA A 57 -15.73 15.55 1.81
C ALA A 57 -15.29 16.91 1.23
N GLY A 58 -14.30 16.93 0.34
CA GLY A 58 -13.95 18.09 -0.51
C GLY A 58 -13.25 19.28 0.18
N THR A 59 -13.30 19.41 1.50
CA THR A 59 -12.80 20.60 2.22
C THR A 59 -11.42 20.40 2.86
N ASP A 60 -11.22 19.32 3.61
CA ASP A 60 -9.92 18.92 4.16
C ASP A 60 -9.53 17.56 3.56
N ARG A 61 -8.35 17.50 2.93
CA ARG A 61 -7.82 16.28 2.28
C ARG A 61 -6.75 15.57 3.12
N ARG A 62 -6.50 16.03 4.35
CA ARG A 62 -5.51 15.42 5.24
C ARG A 62 -5.98 14.07 5.75
N LEU A 63 -5.02 13.15 5.88
CA LEU A 63 -5.19 11.86 6.52
C LEU A 63 -4.48 11.85 7.88
N GLY A 64 -4.35 10.65 8.46
CA GLY A 64 -3.66 10.44 9.72
C GLY A 64 -2.35 9.67 9.55
N VAL A 65 -1.73 9.36 10.69
CA VAL A 65 -0.48 8.59 10.77
C VAL A 65 -0.78 7.17 11.25
N ILE A 66 -0.20 6.17 10.60
CA ILE A 66 -0.14 4.79 11.12
C ILE A 66 1.21 4.59 11.82
N TRP A 67 1.18 4.41 13.13
CA TRP A 67 2.39 4.14 13.92
C TRP A 67 2.68 2.64 13.96
N HIS A 68 3.88 2.26 13.53
CA HIS A 68 4.40 0.90 13.56
C HIS A 68 5.67 0.83 14.41
N THR A 69 5.91 -0.29 15.08
CA THR A 69 7.23 -0.58 15.65
C THR A 69 8.17 -1.11 14.56
N THR A 70 9.49 -0.96 14.75
CA THR A 70 10.51 -1.49 13.83
C THR A 70 10.37 -3.00 13.65
N GLY A 71 10.52 -3.49 12.41
CA GLY A 71 10.36 -4.92 12.09
C GLY A 71 8.91 -5.43 12.07
N SER A 72 7.90 -4.58 12.34
CA SER A 72 6.49 -5.00 12.31
C SER A 72 5.92 -5.22 10.89
N GLY A 73 6.65 -4.81 9.85
CA GLY A 73 6.23 -4.90 8.45
C GLY A 73 5.50 -3.64 7.96
N LYS A 74 6.07 -2.45 8.22
CA LYS A 74 5.51 -1.17 7.77
C LYS A 74 5.38 -1.12 6.25
N SER A 75 6.43 -1.45 5.51
CA SER A 75 6.44 -1.44 4.03
C SER A 75 5.36 -2.34 3.42
N LEU A 76 5.18 -3.56 3.96
CA LEU A 76 4.10 -4.44 3.51
C LEU A 76 2.70 -3.84 3.78
N SER A 77 2.55 -3.08 4.87
CA SER A 77 1.30 -2.35 5.14
C SER A 77 1.06 -1.23 4.13
N MET A 78 2.12 -0.54 3.69
CA MET A 78 2.03 0.45 2.61
C MET A 78 1.60 -0.21 1.30
N GLY A 79 2.19 -1.35 0.93
CA GLY A 79 1.79 -2.10 -0.27
C GLY A 79 0.32 -2.52 -0.25
N PHE A 80 -0.19 -3.02 0.89
CA PHE A 80 -1.62 -3.32 1.02
C PHE A 80 -2.50 -2.07 0.90
N LEU A 81 -2.08 -0.93 1.47
CA LEU A 81 -2.82 0.32 1.37
C LEU A 81 -2.89 0.81 -0.07
N VAL A 82 -1.76 0.86 -0.77
CA VAL A 82 -1.68 1.23 -2.19
C VAL A 82 -2.56 0.31 -3.03
N GLY A 83 -2.41 -1.01 -2.87
CA GLY A 83 -3.20 -1.98 -3.62
C GLY A 83 -4.71 -1.86 -3.39
N LEU A 84 -5.14 -1.53 -2.17
CA LEU A 84 -6.55 -1.24 -1.90
C LEU A 84 -7.02 0.06 -2.55
N LEU A 85 -6.26 1.14 -2.42
CA LEU A 85 -6.65 2.48 -2.90
C LEU A 85 -6.67 2.55 -4.43
N ARG A 86 -5.73 1.91 -5.12
CA ARG A 86 -5.70 1.80 -6.59
C ARG A 86 -6.97 1.16 -7.17
N ARG A 87 -7.61 0.28 -6.41
CA ARG A 87 -8.85 -0.42 -6.81
C ARG A 87 -10.12 0.32 -6.41
N ARG A 88 -10.04 1.55 -5.89
CA ARG A 88 -11.21 2.37 -5.51
C ARG A 88 -11.60 3.29 -6.66
N PRO A 89 -12.75 3.05 -7.33
CA PRO A 89 -13.27 3.97 -8.34
C PRO A 89 -13.49 5.37 -7.78
N GLU A 90 -13.77 5.48 -6.49
CA GLU A 90 -13.94 6.76 -5.79
C GLU A 90 -12.74 7.69 -5.83
N LEU A 91 -11.54 7.17 -6.13
CA LEU A 91 -10.30 7.92 -6.08
C LEU A 91 -9.75 8.28 -7.47
N GLU A 92 -10.52 7.99 -8.52
CA GLU A 92 -10.26 8.45 -9.90
C GLU A 92 -8.82 8.22 -10.37
N ASN A 93 -8.31 6.98 -10.20
CA ASN A 93 -6.95 6.59 -10.57
C ASN A 93 -5.85 7.38 -9.80
N PRO A 94 -5.74 7.18 -8.47
CA PRO A 94 -4.84 7.97 -7.64
C PRO A 94 -3.36 7.68 -7.94
N SER A 95 -2.53 8.72 -7.92
CA SER A 95 -1.06 8.58 -7.89
C SER A 95 -0.57 8.47 -6.45
N PHE A 96 0.48 7.67 -6.24
CA PHE A 96 1.11 7.47 -4.93
C PHE A 96 2.56 7.92 -5.00
N VAL A 97 2.93 8.87 -4.15
CA VAL A 97 4.32 9.27 -3.93
C VAL A 97 4.74 8.73 -2.57
N ILE A 98 5.79 7.92 -2.59
CA ILE A 98 6.47 7.39 -1.42
C ILE A 98 7.74 8.22 -1.28
N GLN A 99 8.03 8.62 -0.05
CA GLN A 99 9.20 9.42 0.25
C GLN A 99 9.84 8.89 1.52
N VAL A 100 11.16 8.74 1.50
CA VAL A 100 11.95 8.35 2.66
C VAL A 100 13.07 9.35 2.91
N ASP A 101 13.68 9.27 4.08
CA ASP A 101 14.69 10.24 4.52
C ASP A 101 16.12 9.90 4.05
N ARG A 102 16.33 8.68 3.54
CA ARG A 102 17.66 8.15 3.19
C ARG A 102 17.62 7.33 1.92
N THR A 103 18.58 7.56 1.03
CA THR A 103 18.73 6.86 -0.25
C THR A 103 18.89 5.34 -0.10
N ASP A 104 19.61 4.85 0.91
CA ASP A 104 19.75 3.40 1.09
C ASP A 104 18.45 2.71 1.57
N LEU A 105 17.57 3.46 2.23
CA LEU A 105 16.24 2.98 2.60
C LEU A 105 15.26 3.06 1.44
N ASP A 106 15.47 4.03 0.55
CA ASP A 106 14.71 4.25 -0.67
C ASP A 106 14.91 3.09 -1.63
N ASP A 107 16.16 2.76 -1.97
CA ASP A 107 16.50 1.59 -2.80
C ASP A 107 15.85 0.29 -2.27
N GLN A 108 15.90 0.08 -0.95
CA GLN A 108 15.30 -1.09 -0.31
C GLN A 108 13.77 -1.09 -0.38
N LEU A 109 13.14 0.08 -0.30
CA LEU A 109 11.70 0.22 -0.37
C LEU A 109 11.21 0.05 -1.81
N PHE A 110 11.91 0.63 -2.77
CA PHE A 110 11.69 0.45 -4.19
C PHE A 110 11.73 -1.04 -4.56
N ASP A 111 12.79 -1.76 -4.18
CA ASP A 111 12.92 -3.20 -4.41
C ASP A 111 11.76 -4.00 -3.80
N GLN A 112 11.31 -3.63 -2.60
CA GLN A 112 10.16 -4.26 -1.95
C GLN A 112 8.86 -4.03 -2.72
N PHE A 113 8.65 -2.81 -3.22
CA PHE A 113 7.47 -2.44 -4.01
C PHE A 113 7.47 -3.15 -5.37
N VAL A 114 8.62 -3.22 -6.05
CA VAL A 114 8.81 -4.01 -7.27
C VAL A 114 8.52 -5.48 -7.02
N ALA A 115 9.01 -6.05 -5.92
CA ALA A 115 8.76 -7.44 -5.57
C ALA A 115 7.25 -7.73 -5.41
N VAL A 116 6.45 -6.76 -4.95
CA VAL A 116 4.99 -6.87 -4.84
C VAL A 116 4.21 -6.15 -5.96
N ARG A 117 4.80 -5.95 -7.14
CA ARG A 117 4.14 -5.28 -8.29
C ARG A 117 2.75 -5.83 -8.64
N SER A 118 2.49 -7.11 -8.37
CA SER A 118 1.17 -7.73 -8.56
C SER A 118 0.06 -7.10 -7.71
N LEU A 119 0.43 -6.51 -6.57
CA LEU A 119 -0.44 -5.81 -5.64
C LEU A 119 -0.49 -4.31 -5.93
N VAL A 120 0.66 -3.70 -6.19
CA VAL A 120 0.82 -2.23 -6.24
C VAL A 120 0.86 -1.65 -7.65
N GLY A 121 0.94 -2.48 -8.71
CA GLY A 121 1.12 -2.05 -10.10
C GLY A 121 2.58 -1.78 -10.46
N GLU A 122 2.80 -1.13 -11.60
CA GLU A 122 4.12 -0.62 -11.99
C GLU A 122 4.59 0.45 -10.99
N VAL A 123 5.89 0.39 -10.67
CA VAL A 123 6.58 1.25 -9.70
C VAL A 123 7.71 1.95 -10.43
N LYS A 124 7.79 3.26 -10.30
CA LYS A 124 8.86 4.07 -10.88
C LYS A 124 9.70 4.69 -9.78
N HIS A 125 11.00 4.82 -10.03
CA HIS A 125 11.95 5.46 -9.13
C HIS A 125 12.34 6.81 -9.72
N ALA A 126 12.30 7.86 -8.91
CA ALA A 126 12.78 9.18 -9.30
C ALA A 126 14.10 9.48 -8.57
N ASP A 127 15.16 9.80 -9.31
CA ASP A 127 16.47 10.15 -8.74
C ASP A 127 16.58 11.67 -8.45
N SER A 128 15.53 12.43 -8.80
CA SER A 128 15.50 13.88 -8.59
C SER A 128 14.06 14.42 -8.60
N VAL A 129 13.90 15.59 -7.98
CA VAL A 129 12.64 16.36 -7.99
C VAL A 129 12.19 16.71 -9.42
N GLU A 130 13.11 16.94 -10.34
CA GLU A 130 12.78 17.23 -11.74
C GLU A 130 12.16 15.99 -12.41
N GLN A 131 12.80 14.83 -12.27
CA GLN A 131 12.27 13.55 -12.76
C GLN A 131 10.92 13.21 -12.10
N LEU A 132 10.76 13.43 -10.80
CA LEU A 132 9.49 13.21 -10.10
C LEU A 132 8.36 14.06 -10.71
N ARG A 133 8.64 15.32 -11.04
CA ARG A 133 7.67 16.20 -11.71
C ARG A 133 7.28 15.69 -13.10
N ASP A 134 8.26 15.22 -13.87
CA ASP A 134 8.02 14.66 -15.19
C ASP A 134 7.17 13.39 -15.13
N LEU A 135 7.45 12.51 -14.16
CA LEU A 135 6.64 11.33 -13.90
C LEU A 135 5.20 11.71 -13.54
N LEU A 136 5.00 12.69 -12.64
CA LEU A 136 3.67 13.15 -12.23
C LEU A 136 2.90 13.90 -13.33
N ALA A 137 3.59 14.41 -14.35
CA ALA A 137 2.95 15.05 -15.50
C ALA A 137 2.29 14.03 -16.46
N THR A 138 2.54 12.73 -16.30
CA THR A 138 1.87 11.67 -17.05
C THR A 138 0.45 11.39 -16.52
N SER A 139 -0.32 10.60 -17.25
CA SER A 139 -1.76 10.39 -17.02
C SER A 139 -2.08 9.45 -15.83
N GLY A 140 -1.77 9.86 -14.58
CA GLY A 140 -2.30 9.33 -13.31
C GLY A 140 -2.12 7.82 -13.01
N GLY A 141 -2.29 7.41 -11.75
CA GLY A 141 -2.33 5.99 -11.38
C GLY A 141 -0.97 5.29 -11.21
N GLU A 142 0.09 6.07 -11.08
CA GLU A 142 1.45 5.56 -10.94
C GLU A 142 1.87 5.52 -9.46
N VAL A 143 2.74 4.58 -9.11
CA VAL A 143 3.44 4.55 -7.82
C VAL A 143 4.86 5.01 -8.07
N MET A 144 5.28 6.04 -7.36
CA MET A 144 6.60 6.68 -7.49
C MET A 144 7.29 6.68 -6.13
N ASP A 145 8.58 6.39 -6.11
CA ASP A 145 9.48 6.53 -4.95
C ASP A 145 10.53 7.63 -5.25
N ASP A 146 10.95 8.39 -4.21
CA ASP A 146 11.95 9.49 -4.20
C ASP A 146 12.71 9.55 -2.84
#